data_AF-B0MEX6-F1
#
_entry.id   AF-B0MEX6-F1
#
_cell.length_a   1.000
_cell.length_b   1.000
_cell.length_c   1.000
_cell.angle_alpha   90.00
_cell.angle_beta   90.00
_cell.angle_gamma   90.00
#
_symmetry.space_group_name_H-M   'P 1'
#
loop_
_entity.id
_entity.type
_entity.pdbx_description
1 polymer ?
#
loop_
_entity_poly.entity_id
_entity_poly.type
_entity_poly.pdbx_seq_one_letter_code
_entity_poly.pdbx_strand_id
1 'polypeptide(L)' 'MARKSRRNLVEEQVIFSLREYRFGSYARLSVRSNKIKNDDSISHQLQRNGEFISRNLSGSILTGEYCDNGVSGTTFVEVR' A
#
# COMPACT_ATOMS: atom_id res chain seq x y z
N MET A 1 16.62 -7.73 63.94
CA MET A 1 16.84 -8.19 62.54
C MET A 1 15.52 -8.04 61.80
N ALA A 2 15.37 -7.00 60.96
CA ALA A 2 14.08 -6.66 60.34
C ALA A 2 13.87 -7.44 59.03
N ARG A 3 12.69 -8.04 58.88
CA ARG A 3 12.28 -8.84 57.71
C ARG A 3 12.16 -7.93 56.49
N LYS A 4 13.05 -8.04 55.50
CA LYS A 4 12.90 -7.34 54.21
C LYS A 4 11.70 -7.91 53.46
N SER A 5 10.63 -7.12 53.36
CA SER A 5 9.47 -7.42 52.52
C SER A 5 9.89 -7.45 51.05
N ARG A 6 9.66 -8.58 50.37
CA ARG A 6 9.81 -8.69 48.92
C ARG A 6 8.59 -8.00 48.31
N ARG A 7 8.73 -6.74 47.89
CA ARG A 7 7.78 -6.14 46.96
C ARG A 7 7.82 -6.97 45.69
N ASN A 8 6.69 -7.57 45.30
CA ASN A 8 6.54 -8.19 44.00
C ASN A 8 6.72 -7.09 42.95
N LEU A 9 7.89 -7.04 42.32
CA LEU A 9 8.09 -6.33 41.07
C LEU A 9 7.26 -7.09 40.04
N VAL A 10 6.04 -6.62 39.81
CA VAL A 10 5.29 -7.01 38.62
C VAL A 10 6.03 -6.33 37.49
N GLU A 11 6.88 -7.10 36.80
CA GLU A 11 7.48 -6.63 35.55
C GLU A 11 6.34 -6.34 34.58
N GLU A 12 6.17 -5.06 34.27
CA GLU A 12 5.20 -4.61 33.28
C GLU A 12 5.59 -5.23 31.94
N GLN A 13 4.82 -6.21 31.45
CA GLN A 13 5.04 -6.77 30.12
C GLN A 13 4.76 -5.67 29.09
N VAL A 14 5.82 -5.11 28.52
CA VAL A 14 5.71 -4.19 27.39
C VAL A 14 5.26 -4.99 26.17
N ILE A 15 3.96 -4.93 25.86
CA ILE A 15 3.42 -5.55 24.65
C ILE A 15 3.83 -4.68 23.46
N PHE A 16 4.79 -5.16 22.67
CA PHE A 16 5.19 -4.52 21.42
C PHE A 16 4.17 -4.88 20.32
N SER A 17 3.29 -3.94 19.95
CA SER A 17 2.39 -4.17 18.81
C SER A 17 3.14 -3.94 17.50
N LEU A 18 3.55 -5.01 16.82
CA LEU A 18 4.01 -4.91 15.44
C LEU A 18 2.80 -4.55 14.56
N ARG A 19 2.73 -3.31 14.08
CA ARG A 19 1.76 -2.91 13.05
C ARG A 19 2.41 -3.08 11.69
N GLU A 20 1.81 -3.91 10.86
CA GLU A 20 2.20 -4.10 9.47
C GLU A 20 1.23 -3.34 8.57
N TYR A 21 1.76 -2.53 7.65
CA TYR A 21 0.97 -1.82 6.66
C TYR A 21 1.13 -2.49 5.31
N ARG A 22 0.01 -2.83 4.68
CA ARG A 22 -0.06 -3.45 3.35
C ARG A 22 -0.79 -2.53 2.39
N PHE A 23 -0.31 -2.44 1.15
CA PHE A 23 -0.94 -1.61 0.13
C PHE A 23 -0.82 -2.27 -1.25
N GLY A 24 -1.77 -1.95 -2.13
CA GLY A 24 -1.75 -2.32 -3.54
C GLY A 24 -1.67 -1.08 -4.42
N SER A 25 -0.95 -1.17 -5.53
CA SER A 25 -0.88 -0.12 -6.56
C SER A 25 -1.91 -0.42 -7.65
N TYR A 26 -2.65 0.61 -8.09
CA TYR A 26 -3.59 0.47 -9.19
C TYR A 26 -3.37 1.58 -10.22
N ALA A 27 -3.41 1.22 -11.50
CA ALA A 27 -3.33 2.16 -12.61
C ALA A 27 -4.43 1.85 -13.63
N ARG A 28 -4.95 2.88 -14.32
CA ARG A 28 -5.97 2.70 -15.36
C ARG A 28 -5.75 3.65 -16.52
N LEU A 29 -5.86 3.12 -17.72
CA LEU A 29 -5.93 3.92 -18.94
C LEU A 29 -7.36 3.85 -19.50
N SER A 30 -8.03 5.00 -19.56
CA SER A 30 -9.36 5.09 -20.16
C SER A 30 -9.28 4.89 -21.68
N VAL A 31 -10.38 4.46 -22.31
CA VAL A 31 -10.49 4.25 -23.77
C VAL A 31 -9.86 5.41 -24.54
N ARG A 32 -8.93 5.05 -25.45
CA ARG A 32 -8.05 5.92 -26.25
C ARG A 32 -8.66 7.30 -26.49
N SER A 33 -8.20 8.31 -25.75
CA SER A 33 -8.30 9.67 -26.25
C SER A 33 -7.31 9.79 -27.41
N ASN A 34 -7.70 10.38 -28.54
CA ASN A 34 -6.81 10.64 -29.69
C ASN A 34 -5.63 11.59 -29.35
N LYS A 35 -5.47 11.96 -28.07
CA LYS A 35 -4.34 12.70 -27.52
C LYS A 35 -3.40 11.73 -26.79
N ILE A 36 -2.82 10.77 -27.52
CA ILE A 36 -1.72 9.98 -26.97
C ILE A 36 -0.51 10.91 -26.88
N LYS A 37 -0.39 11.63 -25.77
CA LYS A 37 0.89 12.16 -25.32
C LYS A 37 1.61 10.98 -24.67
N ASN A 38 2.90 10.80 -24.95
CA ASN A 38 3.70 9.70 -24.41
C ASN A 38 3.63 9.56 -22.87
N ASP A 39 3.22 10.62 -22.16
CA ASP A 39 3.02 10.66 -20.70
C ASP A 39 1.81 9.89 -20.16
N ASP A 40 0.81 9.56 -21.00
CA ASP A 40 -0.43 8.89 -20.59
C ASP A 40 -0.39 7.38 -20.88
N SER A 41 0.73 6.72 -20.56
CA SER A 41 0.82 5.26 -20.63
C SER A 41 0.57 4.62 -19.26
N ILE A 42 -0.02 3.42 -19.27
CA ILE A 42 -0.24 2.62 -18.05
C ILE A 42 1.09 2.36 -17.32
N SER A 43 2.16 2.10 -18.09
CA SER A 43 3.51 1.87 -17.56
C SER A 43 4.05 3.09 -16.82
N HIS A 44 3.82 4.29 -17.35
CA HIS A 44 4.25 5.52 -16.69
C HIS A 44 3.47 5.79 -15.39
N GLN A 45 2.18 5.45 -15.32
CA GLN A 45 1.40 5.51 -14.08
C GLN A 45 1.94 4.54 -13.03
N LEU A 46 2.19 3.28 -13.40
CA LEU A 46 2.76 2.26 -12.50
C LEU A 46 4.13 2.67 -11.98
N GLN A 47 5.00 3.19 -12.86
CA GLN A 47 6.31 3.70 -12.46
C GLN A 47 6.18 4.82 -11.42
N ARG A 48 5.32 5.81 -11.65
CA ARG A 48 5.11 6.92 -10.70
C ARG A 48 4.55 6.45 -9.37
N ASN A 49 3.64 5.47 -9.38
CA ASN A 49 3.14 4.86 -8.15
C ASN A 49 4.29 4.19 -7.38
N GLY A 50 5.13 3.41 -8.06
CA GLY A 50 6.31 2.76 -7.45
C GLY A 50 7.31 3.77 -6.87
N GLU A 51 7.57 4.87 -7.57
CA GLU A 51 8.41 5.96 -7.06
C GLU A 51 7.81 6.62 -5.83
N PHE A 52 6.49 6.85 -5.81
CA PHE A 52 5.81 7.41 -4.64
C PHE A 52 5.89 6.46 -3.44
N ILE A 53 5.58 5.18 -3.66
CA ILE A 53 5.62 4.12 -2.65
C ILE A 53 7.02 4.03 -2.02
N SER A 54 8.07 3.91 -2.85
CA SER A 54 9.44 3.75 -2.38
C SER A 54 9.93 4.96 -1.56
N ARG A 55 9.47 6.17 -1.89
CA ARG A 55 9.84 7.40 -1.18
C ARG A 55 9.07 7.61 0.13
N ASN A 56 7.81 7.17 0.21
CA ASN A 56 6.90 7.60 1.28
C ASN A 56 6.40 6.47 2.20
N LEU A 57 6.43 5.22 1.75
CA LEU A 57 5.84 4.07 2.46
C LEU A 57 6.90 3.06 2.93
N SER A 58 8.02 3.58 3.44
CA SER A 58 9.07 2.71 4.00
C SER A 58 8.54 1.86 5.16
N GLY A 59 8.95 0.59 5.20
CA GLY A 59 8.47 -0.38 6.20
C GLY A 59 7.07 -0.95 5.95
N SER A 60 6.44 -0.60 4.82
CA SER A 60 5.15 -1.16 4.38
C SER A 60 5.36 -2.20 3.26
N ILE A 61 4.42 -3.12 3.09
CA ILE A 61 4.48 -4.21 2.10
C ILE A 61 3.59 -3.90 0.89
N LEU A 62 4.19 -3.83 -0.29
CA LEU A 62 3.46 -3.81 -1.57
C LEU A 62 2.94 -5.23 -1.85
N THR A 63 1.62 -5.41 -1.86
CA THR A 63 0.99 -6.73 -2.03
C THR A 63 0.72 -7.08 -3.48
N GLY A 64 0.71 -6.09 -4.38
CA GLY A 64 0.50 -6.30 -5.80
C GLY A 64 0.26 -5.01 -6.56
N GLU A 65 0.45 -5.11 -7.87
CA GLU A 65 0.15 -4.05 -8.83
C GLU A 65 -0.94 -4.53 -9.78
N TYR A 66 -1.97 -3.70 -9.95
CA TYR A 66 -3.16 -4.02 -10.73
C TYR A 66 -3.34 -2.96 -11.81
N CYS A 67 -3.75 -3.37 -13.01
CA CYS A 67 -3.95 -2.41 -14.08
C CYS A 67 -5.12 -2.76 -15.00
N ASP A 68 -5.78 -1.70 -15.49
CA ASP A 68 -6.83 -1.79 -16.49
C ASP A 68 -6.46 -0.94 -17.71
N ASN A 69 -6.25 -1.60 -18.86
CA ASN A 69 -5.87 -0.94 -20.10
C ASN A 69 -7.05 -0.87 -21.07
N GLY A 70 -7.56 0.34 -21.33
CA GLY A 70 -8.69 0.55 -22.22
C GLY A 70 -10.06 0.32 -21.57
N VAL A 71 -10.12 0.25 -20.24
CA VAL A 71 -11.37 0.06 -19.50
C VAL A 71 -11.95 1.42 -19.07
N SER A 72 -13.21 1.64 -19.39
CA SER A 72 -13.96 2.82 -18.94
C SER A 72 -14.11 2.83 -17.42
N GLY A 73 -14.01 4.01 -16.80
CA GLY A 73 -14.11 4.16 -15.35
C GLY A 73 -15.55 4.28 -14.86
N THR A 74 -16.48 4.34 -15.81
CA THR A 74 -17.91 4.57 -15.58
C THR A 74 -18.76 3.45 -16.14
N THR A 75 -18.15 2.47 -16.81
CA THR A 75 -18.86 1.36 -17.46
C THR A 75 -18.36 0.05 -16.85
N PHE A 76 -19.13 -0.50 -15.91
CA PHE A 76 -18.88 -1.83 -15.38
C PHE A 76 -19.40 -2.84 -16.40
N VAL A 77 -18.48 -3.54 -17.08
CA VAL A 77 -18.85 -4.66 -17.96
C VAL A 77 -18.90 -5.90 -17.10
N GLU A 78 -20.07 -6.55 -17.03
CA GLU A 78 -20.25 -7.80 -16.30
C GLU A 78 -19.39 -8.88 -16.98
N VAL A 79 -18.35 -9.36 -16.28
CA VAL A 79 -17.50 -10.45 -16.76
C VAL A 79 -18.26 -11.75 -16.52
N ARG A 80 -18.76 -12.37 -17.59
CA ARG A 80 -19.39 -13.70 -17.57
C ARG A 80 -18.35 -14.81 -17.53
#